data_AF-A0A7S1Z5U3-F1
#
_entry.id   AF-A0A7S1Z5U3-F1
#
_cell.length_a   1.000
_cell.length_b   1.000
_cell.length_c   1.000
_cell.angle_alpha   90.00
_cell.angle_beta   90.00
_cell.angle_gamma   90.00
#
_symmetry.space_group_name_H-M   'P 1'
#
loop_
_entity.id
_entity.type
_entity.pdbx_description
1 polymer ?
#
loop_
_entity_poly.entity_id
_entity_poly.type
_entity_poly.pdbx_seq_one_letter_code
_entity_poly.pdbx_strand_id
1 'polypeptide(L)'
;RGSAIAAEELLQRMEERRLEGDETVAPDARTIAGVVNAWAFSGQRGSARRAERVFESHCAGSGRTGSVAPDRVVFNTLLNCWAKSGDWAASQRVDDILKEMEEEADRDSTGRAPRPDVRTYTTALDAFAKGRERWAPHRAEEILDAMERRYAETGDPNVRPNALTYTAAMNCWARSKDHGSKASRARDLLYRMEEAYRSGNAAARPNVVAYNVLLNACAHTSGDTGTLEEAFRIACLAFEELRAAETPARPSHITYATFLDICAKLMPGGELRDDLVRRIFQRCARDGMVSNLVLRRARGALGSDLYEGLLEGSEEDKLPKEWTKNVSYRVPPVSSR
;
A
#
# COMPACT_ATOMS: atom_id res chain seq x y z
N ARG A 1 -20.31 -16.54 4.97
CA ARG A 1 -19.94 -16.35 6.41
C ARG A 1 -19.75 -17.69 7.12
N GLY A 2 -20.65 -18.67 7.02
CA GLY A 2 -20.49 -19.98 7.69
C GLY A 2 -19.49 -20.98 7.07
N SER A 3 -18.98 -20.73 5.85
CA SER A 3 -18.13 -21.68 5.13
C SER A 3 -16.76 -21.94 5.79
N ALA A 4 -16.17 -20.94 6.43
CA ALA A 4 -14.86 -21.09 7.09
C ALA A 4 -14.93 -21.90 8.39
N ILE A 5 -15.97 -21.65 9.19
CA ILE A 5 -16.23 -22.40 10.42
C ILE A 5 -16.53 -23.86 10.08
N ALA A 6 -17.40 -24.10 9.09
CA ALA A 6 -17.72 -25.45 8.64
C ALA A 6 -16.50 -26.19 8.07
N ALA A 7 -15.60 -25.48 7.37
CA ALA A 7 -14.36 -26.07 6.86
C ALA A 7 -13.41 -26.47 8.00
N GLU A 8 -13.27 -25.64 9.04
CA GLU A 8 -12.46 -25.98 10.22
C GLU A 8 -13.07 -27.12 11.04
N GLU A 9 -14.39 -27.13 11.23
CA GLU A 9 -15.10 -28.24 11.89
C GLU A 9 -14.92 -29.56 11.13
N LEU A 10 -14.93 -29.52 9.79
CA LEU A 10 -14.68 -30.69 8.96
C LEU A 10 -13.24 -31.18 9.10
N LEU A 11 -12.26 -30.27 9.14
CA LEU A 11 -10.87 -30.61 9.40
C LEU A 11 -10.69 -31.26 10.77
N GLN A 12 -11.32 -30.71 11.82
CA GLN A 12 -11.26 -31.28 13.16
C GLN A 12 -11.84 -32.70 13.20
N ARG A 13 -12.98 -32.94 12.55
CA ARG A 13 -13.57 -34.29 12.44
C ARG A 13 -12.66 -35.26 11.69
N MET A 14 -11.93 -34.80 10.67
CA MET A 14 -10.96 -35.62 9.95
C MET A 14 -9.78 -36.00 10.85
N GLU A 15 -9.28 -35.07 11.67
CA GLU A 15 -8.23 -35.34 12.65
C GLU A 15 -8.67 -36.33 13.75
N GLU A 16 -9.89 -36.17 14.26
CA GLU A 16 -10.50 -37.07 15.26
C GLU A 16 -10.62 -38.50 14.73
N ARG A 17 -11.20 -38.70 13.53
CA ARG A 17 -11.34 -40.03 12.92
C ARG A 17 -10.01 -40.68 12.59
N ARG A 18 -8.98 -39.89 12.25
CA ARG A 18 -7.61 -40.40 12.08
C ARG A 18 -7.05 -40.93 13.39
N LEU A 19 -7.26 -40.22 14.50
CA LEU A 19 -6.82 -40.68 15.83
C LEU A 19 -7.53 -41.97 16.26
N GLU A 20 -8.76 -42.19 15.79
CA GLU A 20 -9.52 -43.43 15.97
C GLU A 20 -9.04 -44.59 15.08
N GLY A 21 -8.05 -44.38 14.20
CA GLY A 21 -7.42 -45.41 13.39
C GLY A 21 -7.87 -45.48 11.93
N ASP A 22 -8.70 -44.55 11.47
CA ASP A 22 -9.13 -44.46 10.06
C ASP A 22 -8.14 -43.61 9.24
N GLU A 23 -7.09 -44.24 8.71
CA GLU A 23 -6.08 -43.55 7.89
C GLU A 23 -6.62 -43.02 6.55
N THR A 24 -7.80 -43.46 6.09
CA THR A 24 -8.37 -43.03 4.80
C THR A 24 -8.93 -41.61 4.84
N VAL A 25 -9.14 -41.06 6.04
CA VAL A 25 -9.76 -39.74 6.28
C VAL A 25 -8.71 -38.74 6.81
N ALA A 26 -7.43 -39.09 6.78
CA ALA A 26 -6.36 -38.20 7.22
C ALA A 26 -6.37 -36.89 6.40
N PRO A 27 -6.37 -35.71 7.06
CA PRO A 27 -6.31 -34.45 6.33
C PRO A 27 -4.99 -34.32 5.59
N ASP A 28 -5.08 -33.97 4.30
CA ASP A 28 -3.94 -33.71 3.46
C ASP A 28 -3.64 -32.20 3.36
N ALA A 29 -2.50 -31.86 2.75
CA ALA A 29 -2.09 -30.46 2.59
C ALA A 29 -3.11 -29.62 1.81
N ARG A 30 -3.87 -30.23 0.89
CA ARG A 30 -4.93 -29.54 0.14
C ARG A 30 -6.14 -29.21 1.00
N THR A 31 -6.52 -30.12 1.90
CA THR A 31 -7.60 -29.92 2.87
C THR A 31 -7.26 -28.75 3.78
N ILE A 32 -6.05 -28.73 4.34
CA ILE A 32 -5.58 -27.67 5.23
C ILE A 32 -5.45 -26.34 4.47
N ALA A 33 -4.85 -26.33 3.27
CA ALA A 33 -4.80 -25.14 2.42
C ALA A 33 -6.21 -24.60 2.09
N GLY A 34 -7.19 -25.48 1.89
CA GLY A 34 -8.59 -25.13 1.71
C GLY A 34 -9.18 -24.42 2.91
N VAL A 35 -8.88 -24.88 4.13
CA VAL A 35 -9.35 -24.27 5.39
C VAL A 35 -8.68 -22.92 5.64
N VAL A 36 -7.36 -22.81 5.41
CA VAL A 36 -6.63 -21.54 5.51
C VAL A 36 -7.20 -20.52 4.52
N ASN A 37 -7.45 -20.93 3.26
CA ASN A 37 -8.13 -20.09 2.28
C ASN A 37 -9.53 -19.68 2.74
N ALA A 38 -10.33 -20.63 3.26
CA ALA A 38 -11.68 -20.35 3.73
C ALA A 38 -11.68 -19.30 4.84
N TRP A 39 -10.75 -19.39 5.80
CA TRP A 39 -10.55 -18.37 6.82
C TRP A 39 -10.07 -17.04 6.25
N ALA A 40 -9.10 -17.07 5.33
CA ALA A 40 -8.53 -15.89 4.69
C ALA A 40 -9.59 -15.04 3.96
N PHE A 41 -10.57 -15.68 3.33
CA PHE A 41 -11.66 -15.01 2.62
C PHE A 41 -12.92 -14.79 3.46
N SER A 42 -12.96 -15.27 4.70
CA SER A 42 -14.16 -15.20 5.55
C SER A 42 -14.56 -13.77 5.96
N GLY A 43 -13.58 -12.86 6.03
CA GLY A 43 -13.76 -11.48 6.51
C GLY A 43 -14.20 -11.38 7.97
N GLN A 44 -14.15 -12.47 8.75
CA GLN A 44 -14.56 -12.49 10.15
C GLN A 44 -13.48 -11.90 11.06
N ARG A 45 -13.88 -11.34 12.20
CA ARG A 45 -12.92 -10.93 13.25
C ARG A 45 -12.19 -12.17 13.78
N GLY A 46 -10.87 -12.07 13.91
CA GLY A 46 -10.02 -13.19 14.36
C GLY A 46 -9.75 -14.26 13.28
N SER A 47 -10.21 -14.06 12.04
CA SER A 47 -9.98 -14.99 10.93
C SER A 47 -8.48 -15.25 10.67
N ALA A 48 -7.64 -14.22 10.76
CA ALA A 48 -6.19 -14.36 10.58
C ALA A 48 -5.54 -15.24 11.66
N ARG A 49 -5.94 -15.08 12.93
CA ARG A 49 -5.46 -15.92 14.03
C ARG A 49 -5.89 -17.38 13.88
N ARG A 50 -7.10 -17.62 13.37
CA ARG A 50 -7.60 -18.99 13.10
C ARG A 50 -6.88 -19.61 11.90
N ALA A 51 -6.71 -18.85 10.82
CA ALA A 51 -5.93 -19.27 9.65
C ALA A 51 -4.49 -19.65 10.04
N GLU A 52 -3.84 -18.83 10.87
CA GLU A 52 -2.49 -19.09 11.36
C GLU A 52 -2.42 -20.34 12.24
N ARG A 53 -3.36 -20.54 13.17
CA ARG A 53 -3.39 -21.76 14.00
C ARG A 53 -3.51 -23.03 13.16
N VAL A 54 -4.37 -23.01 12.14
CA VAL A 54 -4.54 -24.13 11.21
C VAL A 54 -3.25 -24.36 10.41
N PHE A 55 -2.57 -23.29 10.01
CA PHE A 55 -1.27 -23.35 9.34
C PHE A 55 -0.17 -23.94 10.24
N GLU A 56 -0.05 -23.49 11.49
CA GLU A 56 0.92 -24.01 12.46
C GLU A 56 0.70 -25.50 12.76
N SER A 57 -0.56 -25.94 12.88
CA SER A 57 -0.91 -27.36 13.03
C SER A 57 -0.42 -28.20 11.84
N HIS A 58 -0.56 -27.68 10.62
CA HIS A 58 -0.05 -28.33 9.40
C HIS A 58 1.48 -28.47 9.41
N CYS A 59 2.19 -27.39 9.74
CA CYS A 59 3.65 -27.40 9.82
C CYS A 59 4.15 -28.39 10.89
N ALA A 60 3.52 -28.44 12.07
CA ALA A 60 3.87 -29.38 13.13
C ALA A 60 3.60 -30.85 12.76
N GLY A 61 2.56 -31.12 11.96
CA GLY A 61 2.23 -32.46 11.46
C GLY A 61 3.16 -32.96 10.35
N SER A 62 3.77 -32.05 9.59
CA SER A 62 4.65 -32.35 8.45
C SER A 62 5.96 -33.05 8.83
N GLY A 63 6.42 -32.92 10.07
CA GLY A 63 7.61 -33.61 10.56
C GLY A 63 7.40 -35.08 10.97
N ARG A 64 6.14 -35.53 11.10
CA ARG A 64 5.80 -36.87 11.66
C ARG A 64 5.11 -37.80 10.67
N THR A 65 4.57 -37.25 9.60
CA THR A 65 3.88 -37.96 8.52
C THR A 65 4.38 -37.36 7.23
N GLY A 66 4.48 -38.13 6.14
CA GLY A 66 4.91 -37.63 4.82
C GLY A 66 3.98 -36.58 4.17
N SER A 67 3.37 -35.72 4.98
CA SER A 67 2.60 -34.55 4.63
C SER A 67 3.50 -33.54 3.89
N VAL A 68 2.90 -32.90 2.89
CA VAL A 68 3.56 -31.99 1.97
C VAL A 68 3.79 -30.66 2.68
N ALA A 69 5.04 -30.20 2.68
CA ALA A 69 5.43 -28.88 3.19
C ALA A 69 4.52 -27.79 2.58
N PRO A 70 4.12 -26.77 3.37
CA PRO A 70 3.29 -25.68 2.86
C PRO A 70 3.97 -25.02 1.65
N ASP A 71 3.21 -24.82 0.57
CA ASP A 71 3.73 -24.19 -0.62
C ASP A 71 3.67 -22.65 -0.52
N ARG A 72 4.29 -21.97 -1.50
CA ARG A 72 4.30 -20.50 -1.60
C ARG A 72 2.89 -19.89 -1.64
N VAL A 73 1.89 -20.62 -2.12
CA VAL A 73 0.51 -20.13 -2.23
C VAL A 73 -0.12 -20.04 -0.84
N VAL A 74 0.12 -21.02 0.02
CA VAL A 74 -0.39 -21.02 1.40
C VAL A 74 0.23 -19.87 2.21
N PHE A 75 1.55 -19.67 2.14
CA PHE A 75 2.23 -18.53 2.79
C PHE A 75 1.67 -17.18 2.32
N ASN A 76 1.57 -16.96 1.01
CA ASN A 76 1.01 -15.73 0.45
C ASN A 76 -0.44 -15.49 0.87
N THR A 77 -1.23 -16.56 0.99
CA THR A 77 -2.62 -16.48 1.45
C THR A 77 -2.69 -16.04 2.91
N LEU A 78 -1.86 -16.64 3.77
CA LEU A 78 -1.78 -16.29 5.19
C LEU A 78 -1.30 -14.85 5.39
N LEU A 79 -0.24 -14.43 4.70
CA LEU A 79 0.26 -13.05 4.70
C LEU A 79 -0.83 -12.06 4.27
N ASN A 80 -1.53 -12.33 3.17
CA ASN A 80 -2.62 -11.48 2.70
C ASN A 80 -3.82 -11.48 3.66
N CYS A 81 -4.09 -12.59 4.36
CA CYS A 81 -5.11 -12.65 5.41
C CYS A 81 -4.77 -11.71 6.56
N TRP A 82 -3.53 -11.81 7.08
CA TRP A 82 -3.05 -10.91 8.12
C TRP A 82 -3.07 -9.45 7.67
N ALA A 83 -2.56 -9.14 6.47
CA ALA A 83 -2.53 -7.79 5.89
C ALA A 83 -3.94 -7.15 5.73
N LYS A 84 -5.00 -7.95 5.63
CA LYS A 84 -6.40 -7.50 5.51
C LYS A 84 -7.20 -7.60 6.82
N SER A 85 -6.65 -8.22 7.86
CA SER A 85 -7.36 -8.51 9.11
C SER A 85 -7.77 -7.26 9.89
N GLY A 86 -7.01 -6.16 9.74
CA GLY A 86 -7.14 -4.96 10.56
C GLY A 86 -6.78 -5.19 12.04
N ASP A 87 -6.20 -6.35 12.38
CA ASP A 87 -5.68 -6.64 13.72
C ASP A 87 -4.44 -5.77 13.98
N TRP A 88 -4.29 -5.31 15.22
CA TRP A 88 -3.16 -4.47 15.62
C TRP A 88 -1.82 -5.22 15.55
N ALA A 89 -1.84 -6.54 15.67
CA ALA A 89 -0.64 -7.39 15.58
C ALA A 89 -0.29 -7.78 14.12
N ALA A 90 -1.09 -7.36 13.14
CA ALA A 90 -0.96 -7.83 11.76
C ALA A 90 0.42 -7.56 11.15
N SER A 91 0.96 -6.36 11.36
CA SER A 91 2.28 -5.96 10.85
C SER A 91 3.39 -6.85 11.42
N GLN A 92 3.37 -7.08 12.75
CA GLN A 92 4.35 -7.95 13.40
C GLN A 92 4.24 -9.40 12.92
N ARG A 93 3.04 -9.96 12.86
CA ARG A 93 2.85 -11.36 12.40
C ARG A 93 3.27 -11.54 10.94
N VAL A 94 3.02 -10.54 10.10
CA VAL A 94 3.48 -10.55 8.71
C VAL A 94 5.00 -10.55 8.61
N ASP A 95 5.70 -9.79 9.45
CA ASP A 95 7.16 -9.82 9.52
C ASP A 95 7.69 -11.18 10.04
N ASP A 96 7.05 -11.74 11.07
CA ASP A 96 7.42 -13.05 11.63
C ASP A 96 7.29 -14.17 10.57
N ILE A 97 6.15 -14.24 9.86
CA ILE A 97 5.90 -15.23 8.80
C ILE A 97 6.87 -15.05 7.63
N LEU A 98 7.16 -13.80 7.24
CA LEU A 98 8.12 -13.53 6.17
C LEU A 98 9.53 -14.00 6.55
N LYS A 99 9.97 -13.75 7.78
CA LYS A 99 11.27 -14.22 8.29
C LYS A 99 11.35 -15.74 8.31
N GLU A 100 10.29 -16.42 8.77
CA GLU A 100 10.23 -17.89 8.73
C GLU A 100 10.41 -18.42 7.30
N MET A 101 9.71 -17.81 6.33
CA MET A 101 9.80 -18.18 4.91
C MET A 101 11.21 -17.91 4.33
N GLU A 102 11.87 -16.81 4.73
CA GLU A 102 13.25 -16.51 4.34
C GLU A 102 14.24 -17.51 4.95
N GLU A 103 14.11 -17.83 6.22
CA GLU A 103 14.97 -18.78 6.94
C GLU A 103 14.80 -20.23 6.43
N GLU A 104 13.59 -20.64 6.06
CA GLU A 104 13.35 -21.94 5.43
C GLU A 104 13.97 -22.00 4.03
N ALA A 105 13.80 -20.94 3.24
CA ALA A 105 14.39 -20.82 1.91
C ALA A 105 15.93 -20.81 1.91
N ASP A 106 16.54 -20.19 2.92
CA ASP A 106 17.99 -20.08 3.04
C ASP A 106 18.61 -21.38 3.60
N ARG A 107 17.89 -22.14 4.44
CA ARG A 107 18.32 -23.47 4.92
C ARG A 107 18.18 -24.57 3.88
N ASP A 108 17.28 -24.41 2.92
CA ASP A 108 17.00 -25.44 1.94
C ASP A 108 18.02 -25.47 0.79
N SER A 109 18.88 -26.49 0.82
CA SER A 109 19.83 -26.81 -0.26
C SER A 109 19.18 -27.56 -1.43
N THR A 110 17.94 -28.04 -1.28
CA THR A 110 17.24 -28.84 -2.31
C THR A 110 16.46 -27.98 -3.31
N GLY A 111 16.25 -26.69 -3.01
CA GLY A 111 15.48 -25.76 -3.84
C GLY A 111 13.97 -26.02 -3.87
N ARG A 112 13.45 -26.82 -2.93
CA ARG A 112 12.03 -27.18 -2.80
C ARG A 112 11.26 -26.28 -1.84
N ALA A 113 11.95 -25.60 -0.91
CA ALA A 113 11.33 -24.71 0.04
C ALA A 113 10.70 -23.50 -0.66
N PRO A 114 9.56 -23.02 -0.16
CA PRO A 114 8.88 -21.86 -0.74
C PRO A 114 9.73 -20.60 -0.54
N ARG A 115 10.19 -20.00 -1.65
CA ARG A 115 10.94 -18.73 -1.61
C ARG A 115 10.01 -17.52 -1.70
N PRO A 116 10.25 -16.45 -0.92
CA PRO A 116 9.54 -15.19 -1.08
C PRO A 116 9.71 -14.63 -2.49
N ASP A 117 8.63 -14.08 -3.03
CA ASP A 117 8.61 -13.40 -4.32
C ASP A 117 8.12 -11.95 -4.19
N VAL A 118 8.08 -11.22 -5.30
CA VAL A 118 7.58 -9.84 -5.37
C VAL A 118 6.20 -9.72 -4.75
N ARG A 119 5.30 -10.70 -4.90
CA ARG A 119 3.96 -10.66 -4.31
C ARG A 119 4.03 -10.80 -2.79
N THR A 120 4.87 -11.70 -2.29
CA THR A 120 5.12 -11.96 -0.87
C THR A 120 5.61 -10.68 -0.20
N TYR A 121 6.68 -10.08 -0.75
CA TYR A 121 7.25 -8.83 -0.24
C TYR A 121 6.29 -7.65 -0.35
N THR A 122 5.62 -7.47 -1.49
CA THR A 122 4.66 -6.37 -1.66
C THR A 122 3.48 -6.47 -0.68
N THR A 123 3.02 -7.69 -0.38
CA THR A 123 1.97 -7.92 0.62
C THR A 123 2.46 -7.55 2.03
N ALA A 124 3.71 -7.89 2.35
CA ALA A 124 4.33 -7.50 3.62
C ALA A 124 4.44 -5.98 3.77
N LEU A 125 4.95 -5.29 2.75
CA LEU A 125 5.04 -3.84 2.71
C LEU A 125 3.68 -3.14 2.85
N ASP A 126 2.62 -3.65 2.20
CA ASP A 126 1.27 -3.12 2.36
C ASP A 126 0.72 -3.31 3.80
N ALA A 127 1.04 -4.44 4.45
CA ALA A 127 0.72 -4.65 5.86
C ALA A 127 1.45 -3.66 6.77
N PHE A 128 2.75 -3.45 6.54
CA PHE A 128 3.60 -2.52 7.28
C PHE A 128 3.10 -1.08 7.17
N ALA A 129 2.67 -0.64 5.97
CA ALA A 129 2.12 0.69 5.77
C ALA A 129 0.78 0.92 6.51
N LYS A 130 0.01 -0.13 6.75
CA LYS A 130 -1.24 -0.08 7.55
C LYS A 130 -0.96 -0.17 9.04
N GLY A 131 0.16 -0.78 9.41
CA GLY A 131 0.68 -0.89 10.76
C GLY A 131 0.93 0.47 11.43
N ARG A 132 1.20 0.43 12.73
CA ARG A 132 1.49 1.63 13.54
C ARG A 132 2.87 1.55 14.21
N GLU A 133 3.66 0.55 13.85
CA GLU A 133 4.96 0.26 14.42
C GLU A 133 6.01 1.24 13.88
N ARG A 134 6.91 1.70 14.76
CA ARG A 134 7.97 2.65 14.37
C ARG A 134 9.06 1.99 13.53
N TRP A 135 9.26 0.68 13.66
CA TRP A 135 10.25 -0.09 12.92
C TRP A 135 9.82 -0.38 11.48
N ALA A 136 8.52 -0.33 11.18
CA ALA A 136 7.96 -0.79 9.90
C ALA A 136 8.55 -0.08 8.65
N PRO A 137 8.78 1.25 8.65
CA PRO A 137 9.39 1.92 7.50
C PRO A 137 10.84 1.52 7.26
N HIS A 138 11.61 1.26 8.33
CA HIS A 138 12.99 0.81 8.21
C HIS A 138 13.06 -0.62 7.70
N ARG A 139 12.21 -1.52 8.24
CA ARG A 139 12.09 -2.90 7.75
C ARG A 139 11.61 -2.95 6.30
N ALA A 140 10.76 -2.02 5.88
CA ALA A 140 10.34 -1.90 4.49
C ALA A 140 11.51 -1.58 3.55
N GLU A 141 12.45 -0.74 3.97
CA GLU A 141 13.68 -0.49 3.20
C GLU A 141 14.63 -1.67 3.22
N GLU A 142 14.81 -2.35 4.35
CA GLU A 142 15.64 -3.57 4.42
C GLU A 142 15.14 -4.65 3.45
N ILE A 143 13.82 -4.83 3.36
CA ILE A 143 13.21 -5.75 2.40
C ILE A 143 13.53 -5.32 0.96
N LEU A 144 13.38 -4.03 0.65
CA LEU A 144 13.65 -3.52 -0.68
C LEU A 144 15.13 -3.69 -1.06
N ASP A 145 16.04 -3.37 -0.15
CA ASP A 145 17.49 -3.55 -0.32
C ASP A 145 17.84 -5.04 -0.49
N ALA A 146 17.17 -5.94 0.24
CA ALA A 146 17.34 -7.38 0.09
C ALA A 146 16.83 -7.89 -1.27
N MET A 147 15.69 -7.39 -1.74
CA MET A 147 15.15 -7.73 -3.06
C MET A 147 16.09 -7.25 -4.19
N GLU A 148 16.57 -6.01 -4.12
CA GLU A 148 17.53 -5.45 -5.08
C GLU A 148 18.83 -6.26 -5.12
N ARG A 149 19.38 -6.59 -3.94
CA ARG A 149 20.59 -7.41 -3.80
C ARG A 149 20.40 -8.82 -4.36
N ARG A 150 19.33 -9.52 -3.97
CA ARG A 150 19.04 -10.88 -4.47
C ARG A 150 18.86 -10.87 -5.99
N TYR A 151 18.20 -9.87 -6.55
CA TYR A 151 18.09 -9.74 -8.01
C TYR A 151 19.46 -9.50 -8.68
N ALA A 152 20.30 -8.65 -8.11
CA ALA A 152 21.64 -8.38 -8.64
C ALA A 152 22.54 -9.62 -8.61
N GLU A 153 22.43 -10.46 -7.57
CA GLU A 153 23.22 -11.68 -7.40
C GLU A 153 22.72 -12.85 -8.27
N THR A 154 21.41 -13.02 -8.39
CA THR A 154 20.79 -14.22 -9.01
C THR A 154 20.22 -13.98 -10.40
N GLY A 155 19.89 -12.74 -10.73
CA GLY A 155 19.09 -12.39 -11.91
C GLY A 155 17.63 -12.87 -11.85
N ASP A 156 17.15 -13.38 -10.71
CA ASP A 156 15.80 -13.97 -10.61
C ASP A 156 14.70 -12.89 -10.73
N PRO A 157 13.90 -12.89 -11.82
CA PRO A 157 12.85 -11.89 -12.00
C PRO A 157 11.76 -11.97 -10.92
N ASN A 158 11.62 -13.07 -10.19
CA ASN A 158 10.62 -13.23 -9.14
C ASN A 158 10.89 -12.41 -7.89
N VAL A 159 12.12 -11.90 -7.71
CA VAL A 159 12.48 -11.01 -6.59
C VAL A 159 12.78 -9.59 -7.04
N ARG A 160 12.71 -9.29 -8.35
CA ARG A 160 12.99 -7.97 -8.90
C ARG A 160 11.91 -6.96 -8.47
N PRO A 161 12.25 -5.89 -7.71
CA PRO A 161 11.28 -4.88 -7.33
C PRO A 161 10.59 -4.23 -8.53
N ASN A 162 9.30 -3.96 -8.39
CA ASN A 162 8.51 -3.27 -9.40
C ASN A 162 7.85 -2.02 -8.83
N ALA A 163 7.08 -1.31 -9.65
CA ALA A 163 6.41 -0.08 -9.24
C ALA A 163 5.49 -0.23 -8.02
N LEU A 164 4.83 -1.39 -7.86
CA LEU A 164 4.00 -1.65 -6.69
C LEU A 164 4.86 -1.83 -5.43
N THR A 165 5.99 -2.54 -5.53
CA THR A 165 6.91 -2.76 -4.41
C THR A 165 7.52 -1.44 -3.91
N TYR A 166 8.06 -0.61 -4.81
CA TYR A 166 8.58 0.72 -4.44
C TYR A 166 7.49 1.61 -3.84
N THR A 167 6.31 1.67 -4.46
CA THR A 167 5.18 2.47 -3.97
C THR A 167 4.73 2.01 -2.57
N ALA A 168 4.73 0.71 -2.30
CA ALA A 168 4.38 0.17 -0.98
C ALA A 168 5.41 0.59 0.08
N ALA A 169 6.72 0.50 -0.22
CA ALA A 169 7.79 0.99 0.67
C ALA A 169 7.69 2.50 0.92
N MET A 170 7.41 3.30 -0.11
CA MET A 170 7.15 4.75 0.04
C MET A 170 5.95 5.01 0.95
N ASN A 171 4.89 4.20 0.84
CA ASN A 171 3.68 4.35 1.65
C ASN A 171 3.93 4.03 3.13
N CYS A 172 4.86 3.11 3.45
CA CYS A 172 5.33 2.88 4.82
C CYS A 172 5.90 4.16 5.44
N TRP A 173 6.74 4.90 4.71
CA TRP A 173 7.25 6.20 5.15
C TRP A 173 6.18 7.28 5.23
N ALA A 174 5.32 7.39 4.22
CA ALA A 174 4.24 8.36 4.21
C ALA A 174 3.35 8.24 5.46
N ARG A 175 3.11 7.01 5.93
CA ARG A 175 2.22 6.69 7.07
C ARG A 175 2.94 6.45 8.40
N SER A 176 4.27 6.56 8.42
CA SER A 176 5.10 6.35 9.62
C SER A 176 4.74 7.31 10.78
N LYS A 177 5.31 7.06 11.97
CA LYS A 177 5.27 8.02 13.10
C LYS A 177 6.51 8.92 13.15
N ASP A 178 7.48 8.69 12.27
CA ASP A 178 8.59 9.62 12.08
C ASP A 178 8.07 10.76 11.19
N HIS A 179 7.77 11.90 11.82
CA HIS A 179 7.15 13.02 11.15
C HIS A 179 8.11 13.89 10.34
N GLY A 180 9.42 13.85 10.64
CA GLY A 180 10.40 14.70 9.97
C GLY A 180 10.92 14.10 8.67
N SER A 181 11.15 12.79 8.65
CA SER A 181 11.82 12.13 7.53
C SER A 181 10.89 11.65 6.41
N LYS A 182 9.57 11.86 6.52
CA LYS A 182 8.57 11.27 5.59
C LYS A 182 8.83 11.65 4.14
N ALA A 183 8.97 12.95 3.88
CA ALA A 183 9.13 13.49 2.54
C ALA A 183 10.48 13.11 1.93
N SER A 184 11.57 13.23 2.70
CA SER A 184 12.92 12.91 2.23
C SER A 184 13.07 11.42 1.91
N ARG A 185 12.65 10.53 2.81
CA ARG A 185 12.73 9.07 2.59
C ARG A 185 11.84 8.60 1.43
N ALA A 186 10.62 9.14 1.32
CA ALA A 186 9.75 8.83 0.19
C ALA A 186 10.34 9.33 -1.15
N ARG A 187 11.00 10.49 -1.17
CA ARG A 187 11.70 11.01 -2.35
C ARG A 187 12.88 10.11 -2.74
N ASP A 188 13.71 9.72 -1.78
CA ASP A 188 14.87 8.87 -2.03
C ASP A 188 14.45 7.50 -2.61
N LEU A 189 13.32 6.96 -2.16
CA LEU A 189 12.71 5.75 -2.73
C LEU A 189 12.17 5.95 -4.15
N LEU A 190 11.58 7.11 -4.45
CA LEU A 190 11.14 7.44 -5.81
C LEU A 190 12.32 7.57 -6.77
N TYR A 191 13.42 8.21 -6.34
CA TYR A 191 14.64 8.30 -7.15
C TYR A 191 15.29 6.93 -7.38
N ARG A 192 15.29 6.04 -6.39
CA ARG A 192 15.69 4.63 -6.59
C ARG A 192 14.83 3.93 -7.63
N MET A 193 13.51 4.12 -7.58
CA MET A 193 12.58 3.58 -8.55
C MET A 193 12.83 4.10 -9.99
N GLU A 194 13.10 5.40 -10.13
CA GLU A 194 13.49 6.03 -11.41
C GLU A 194 14.81 5.49 -11.96
N GLU A 195 15.83 5.34 -11.10
CA GLU A 195 17.11 4.77 -11.47
C GLU A 195 16.96 3.31 -11.93
N ALA A 196 16.18 2.51 -11.20
CA ALA A 196 15.87 1.13 -11.58
C ALA A 196 15.22 1.09 -12.98
N TYR A 197 14.27 1.98 -13.25
CA TYR A 197 13.64 2.09 -14.57
C TYR A 197 14.65 2.48 -15.67
N ARG A 198 15.49 3.50 -15.42
CA ARG A 198 16.55 3.94 -16.35
C ARG A 198 17.58 2.84 -16.62
N SER A 199 17.85 1.99 -15.63
CA SER A 199 18.72 0.82 -15.72
C SER A 199 18.07 -0.41 -16.40
N GLY A 200 16.90 -0.24 -17.04
CA GLY A 200 16.25 -1.30 -17.81
C GLY A 200 15.21 -2.12 -17.04
N ASN A 201 14.78 -1.68 -15.84
CA ASN A 201 13.64 -2.29 -15.14
C ASN A 201 12.32 -1.65 -15.57
N ALA A 202 11.78 -2.06 -16.72
CA ALA A 202 10.51 -1.55 -17.23
C ALA A 202 9.35 -1.69 -16.23
N ALA A 203 9.38 -2.70 -15.35
CA ALA A 203 8.36 -2.93 -14.32
C ALA A 203 8.42 -1.91 -13.16
N ALA A 204 9.55 -1.22 -12.98
CA ALA A 204 9.73 -0.16 -11.99
C ALA A 204 9.39 1.24 -12.53
N ARG A 205 8.72 1.35 -13.68
CA ARG A 205 8.35 2.66 -14.26
C ARG A 205 7.48 3.48 -13.29
N PRO A 206 7.90 4.71 -12.91
CA PRO A 206 7.08 5.62 -12.10
C PRO A 206 5.74 5.92 -12.73
N ASN A 207 4.71 6.01 -11.89
CA ASN A 207 3.35 6.30 -12.29
C ASN A 207 2.72 7.31 -11.33
N VAL A 208 1.52 7.79 -11.65
CA VAL A 208 0.79 8.77 -10.84
C VAL A 208 0.58 8.34 -9.37
N VAL A 209 0.50 7.03 -9.09
CA VAL A 209 0.32 6.52 -7.73
C VAL A 209 1.58 6.74 -6.90
N ALA A 210 2.78 6.46 -7.45
CA ALA A 210 4.05 6.69 -6.77
C ALA A 210 4.24 8.18 -6.40
N TYR A 211 4.00 9.08 -7.36
CA TYR A 211 4.07 10.52 -7.10
C TYR A 211 3.01 10.98 -6.09
N ASN A 212 1.77 10.47 -6.16
CA ASN A 212 0.75 10.79 -5.17
C ASN A 212 1.12 10.33 -3.76
N VAL A 213 1.82 9.19 -3.61
CA VAL A 213 2.34 8.74 -2.31
C VAL A 213 3.41 9.69 -1.79
N LEU A 214 4.32 10.16 -2.66
CA LEU A 214 5.32 11.18 -2.30
C LEU A 214 4.66 12.50 -1.86
N LEU A 215 3.70 13.01 -2.63
CA LEU A 215 2.95 14.21 -2.28
C LEU A 215 2.19 14.04 -0.95
N ASN A 216 1.62 12.87 -0.72
CA ASN A 216 0.94 12.56 0.53
C ASN A 216 1.94 12.48 1.71
N ALA A 217 3.15 11.95 1.50
CA ALA A 217 4.21 11.99 2.50
C ALA A 217 4.55 13.43 2.88
N CYS A 218 4.70 14.32 1.89
CA CYS A 218 4.94 15.75 2.11
C CYS A 218 3.78 16.40 2.89
N ALA A 219 2.53 16.12 2.54
CA ALA A 219 1.33 16.65 3.20
C ALA A 219 1.17 16.21 4.67
N HIS A 220 1.91 15.19 5.10
CA HIS A 220 1.88 14.64 6.45
C HIS A 220 3.21 14.80 7.20
N THR A 221 4.20 15.44 6.58
CA THR A 221 5.43 15.88 7.24
C THR A 221 5.10 16.96 8.26
N SER A 222 5.70 16.88 9.44
CA SER A 222 5.65 17.93 10.44
C SER A 222 6.99 18.01 11.17
N GLY A 223 7.44 19.21 11.48
CA GLY A 223 8.74 19.44 12.08
C GLY A 223 9.02 20.93 12.25
N ASP A 224 10.29 21.29 12.31
CA ASP A 224 10.73 22.68 12.26
C ASP A 224 10.51 23.31 10.87
N THR A 225 10.68 24.63 10.78
CA THR A 225 10.50 25.37 9.53
C THR A 225 11.36 24.80 8.39
N GLY A 226 12.61 24.39 8.68
CA GLY A 226 13.49 23.78 7.68
C GLY A 226 12.92 22.47 7.10
N THR A 227 12.37 21.60 7.95
CA THR A 227 11.70 20.36 7.51
C THR A 227 10.46 20.65 6.66
N LEU A 228 9.65 21.64 7.04
CA LEU A 228 8.44 22.01 6.28
C LEU A 228 8.80 22.62 4.93
N GLU A 229 9.80 23.49 4.88
CA GLU A 229 10.33 24.08 3.65
C GLU A 229 10.93 23.03 2.71
N GLU A 230 11.66 22.05 3.25
CA GLU A 230 12.15 20.92 2.46
C GLU A 230 11.00 20.09 1.91
N ALA A 231 10.03 19.71 2.73
CA ALA A 231 8.87 18.94 2.27
C ALA A 231 8.06 19.68 1.19
N PHE A 232 7.90 21.00 1.33
CA PHE A 232 7.24 21.82 0.32
C PHE A 232 8.05 21.88 -0.99
N ARG A 233 9.37 22.04 -0.91
CA ARG A 233 10.26 22.00 -2.09
C ARG A 233 10.18 20.67 -2.83
N ILE A 234 10.21 19.56 -2.10
CA ILE A 234 10.05 18.21 -2.65
C ILE A 234 8.70 18.08 -3.35
N ALA A 235 7.62 18.59 -2.74
CA ALA A 235 6.29 18.56 -3.34
C ALA A 235 6.22 19.36 -4.65
N CYS A 236 6.82 20.55 -4.70
CA CYS A 236 6.87 21.37 -5.92
C CYS A 236 7.61 20.63 -7.05
N LEU A 237 8.80 20.11 -6.78
CA LEU A 237 9.58 19.35 -7.77
C LEU A 237 8.81 18.13 -8.28
N ALA A 238 8.24 17.33 -7.39
CA ALA A 238 7.45 16.15 -7.74
C ALA A 238 6.21 16.50 -8.58
N PHE A 239 5.55 17.63 -8.28
CA PHE A 239 4.39 18.09 -9.03
C PHE A 239 4.76 18.60 -10.43
N GLU A 240 5.89 19.30 -10.57
CA GLU A 240 6.41 19.77 -11.85
C GLU A 240 6.88 18.60 -12.73
N GLU A 241 7.61 17.64 -12.17
CA GLU A 241 8.02 16.40 -12.85
C GLU A 241 6.80 15.63 -13.35
N LEU A 242 5.81 15.39 -12.49
CA LEU A 242 4.58 14.68 -12.87
C LEU A 242 3.79 15.43 -13.96
N ARG A 243 3.87 16.76 -14.02
CA ARG A 243 3.24 17.56 -15.08
C ARG A 243 3.98 17.48 -16.41
N ALA A 244 5.31 17.41 -16.36
CA ALA A 244 6.14 17.26 -17.55
C ALA A 244 6.12 15.81 -18.08
N ALA A 245 5.75 14.85 -17.24
CA ALA A 245 5.77 13.44 -17.58
C ALA A 245 4.63 13.01 -18.53
N GLU A 246 4.93 11.98 -19.32
CA GLU A 246 3.96 11.32 -20.19
C GLU A 246 3.28 10.13 -19.49
N THR A 247 2.26 9.55 -20.12
CA THR A 247 1.54 8.37 -19.60
C THR A 247 2.51 7.24 -19.26
N PRO A 248 2.43 6.63 -18.05
CA PRO A 248 1.30 6.65 -17.11
C PRO A 248 1.40 7.70 -15.98
N ALA A 249 2.40 8.57 -15.99
CA ALA A 249 2.61 9.60 -14.97
C ALA A 249 1.97 10.92 -15.43
N ARG A 250 0.64 11.02 -15.34
CA ARG A 250 -0.09 12.30 -15.54
C ARG A 250 -0.78 12.73 -14.25
N PRO A 251 -0.88 14.04 -13.97
CA PRO A 251 -1.63 14.53 -12.83
C PRO A 251 -3.09 14.05 -12.88
N SER A 252 -3.60 13.66 -11.72
CA SER A 252 -5.00 13.30 -11.51
C SER A 252 -5.69 14.30 -10.58
N HIS A 253 -7.01 14.22 -10.46
CA HIS A 253 -7.74 14.98 -9.44
C HIS A 253 -7.21 14.76 -8.02
N ILE A 254 -6.69 13.57 -7.71
CA ILE A 254 -6.03 13.26 -6.42
C ILE A 254 -4.74 14.07 -6.29
N THR A 255 -3.93 14.14 -7.35
CA THR A 255 -2.67 14.92 -7.37
C THR A 255 -2.93 16.38 -7.03
N TYR A 256 -3.89 17.01 -7.71
CA TYR A 256 -4.28 18.40 -7.46
C TYR A 256 -4.80 18.60 -6.04
N ALA A 257 -5.69 17.72 -5.57
CA ALA A 257 -6.23 17.82 -4.23
C ALA A 257 -5.16 17.67 -3.14
N THR A 258 -4.23 16.73 -3.30
CA THR A 258 -3.12 16.53 -2.36
C THR A 258 -2.19 17.74 -2.36
N PHE A 259 -1.88 18.33 -3.53
CA PHE A 259 -1.05 19.53 -3.60
C PHE A 259 -1.70 20.76 -2.94
N LEU A 260 -3.03 20.90 -3.06
CA LEU A 260 -3.78 21.93 -2.34
C LEU A 260 -3.73 21.71 -0.81
N ASP A 261 -3.80 20.46 -0.36
CA ASP A 261 -3.64 20.09 1.05
C ASP A 261 -2.22 20.41 1.57
N ILE A 262 -1.20 20.21 0.73
CA ILE A 262 0.19 20.59 1.03
C ILE A 262 0.30 22.10 1.23
N CYS A 263 -0.28 22.90 0.32
CA CYS A 263 -0.28 24.36 0.45
C CYS A 263 -0.96 24.81 1.74
N ALA A 264 -2.10 24.19 2.11
CA ALA A 264 -2.83 24.52 3.33
C ALA A 264 -2.03 24.24 4.62
N LYS A 265 -1.24 23.15 4.62
CA LYS A 265 -0.56 22.66 5.82
C LYS A 265 0.88 23.14 5.98
N LEU A 266 1.63 23.23 4.88
CA LEU A 266 3.07 23.53 4.93
C LEU A 266 3.39 25.02 4.74
N MET A 267 2.46 25.81 4.20
CA MET A 267 2.67 27.26 4.04
C MET A 267 1.95 28.06 5.12
N PRO A 268 2.57 29.13 5.65
CA PRO A 268 1.85 30.08 6.47
C PRO A 268 0.73 30.75 5.66
N GLY A 269 -0.34 31.17 6.35
CA GLY A 269 -1.39 31.95 5.72
C GLY A 269 -0.87 33.29 5.22
N GLY A 270 -1.33 33.70 4.03
CA GLY A 270 -0.94 34.96 3.39
C GLY A 270 -1.11 34.93 1.88
N GLU A 271 -0.86 36.07 1.25
CA GLU A 271 -1.10 36.27 -0.19
C GLU A 271 -0.38 35.25 -1.07
N LEU A 272 0.85 34.87 -0.73
CA LEU A 272 1.63 33.90 -1.50
C LEU A 272 0.95 32.52 -1.55
N ARG A 273 0.41 32.05 -0.41
CA ARG A 273 -0.30 30.78 -0.33
C ARG A 273 -1.59 30.86 -1.15
N ASP A 274 -2.34 31.93 -0.98
CA ASP A 274 -3.65 32.09 -1.62
C ASP A 274 -3.53 32.20 -3.14
N ASP A 275 -2.51 32.92 -3.62
CA ASP A 275 -2.17 33.04 -5.04
C ASP A 275 -1.69 31.70 -5.65
N LEU A 276 -0.87 30.93 -4.92
CA LEU A 276 -0.48 29.59 -5.37
C LEU A 276 -1.70 28.66 -5.45
N VAL A 277 -2.53 28.62 -4.41
CA VAL A 277 -3.74 27.79 -4.38
C VAL A 277 -4.67 28.14 -5.54
N ARG A 278 -4.86 29.42 -5.84
CA ARG A 278 -5.64 29.89 -6.99
C ARG A 278 -5.06 29.39 -8.31
N ARG A 279 -3.75 29.53 -8.53
CA ARG A 279 -3.09 29.02 -9.76
C ARG A 279 -3.24 27.51 -9.93
N ILE A 280 -3.07 26.75 -8.85
CA ILE A 280 -3.20 25.29 -8.87
C ILE A 280 -4.63 24.88 -9.19
N PHE A 281 -5.62 25.55 -8.61
CA PHE A 281 -7.03 25.28 -8.91
C PHE A 281 -7.40 25.63 -10.35
N GLN A 282 -7.03 26.82 -10.83
CA GLN A 282 -7.27 27.23 -12.22
C GLN A 282 -6.64 26.24 -13.21
N ARG A 283 -5.47 25.68 -12.87
CA ARG A 283 -4.87 24.62 -13.68
C ARG A 283 -5.69 23.34 -13.61
N CYS A 284 -6.09 22.90 -12.42
CA CYS A 284 -6.96 21.73 -12.24
C CYS A 284 -8.24 21.84 -13.08
N ALA A 285 -8.84 23.03 -13.13
CA ALA A 285 -9.99 23.36 -13.97
C ALA A 285 -9.68 23.25 -15.48
N ARG A 286 -8.55 23.80 -15.96
CA ARG A 286 -8.13 23.65 -17.37
C ARG A 286 -7.88 22.20 -17.77
N ASP A 287 -7.29 21.42 -16.87
CA ASP A 287 -7.01 20.00 -17.06
C ASP A 287 -8.28 19.14 -16.91
N GLY A 288 -9.42 19.72 -16.51
CA GLY A 288 -10.69 19.03 -16.35
C GLY A 288 -10.74 18.07 -15.17
N MET A 289 -9.93 18.32 -14.14
CA MET A 289 -9.69 17.43 -13.00
C MET A 289 -10.38 17.91 -11.70
N VAL A 290 -11.29 18.87 -11.77
CA VAL A 290 -12.00 19.39 -10.59
C VAL A 290 -12.97 18.33 -10.09
N SER A 291 -12.69 17.82 -8.89
CA SER A 291 -13.51 16.84 -8.19
C SER A 291 -13.98 17.41 -6.85
N ASN A 292 -14.96 16.77 -6.20
CA ASN A 292 -15.38 17.15 -4.84
C ASN A 292 -14.20 17.18 -3.85
N LEU A 293 -13.22 16.29 -4.03
CA LEU A 293 -12.01 16.28 -3.21
C LEU A 293 -11.19 17.56 -3.42
N VAL A 294 -11.02 18.00 -4.67
CA VAL A 294 -10.32 19.25 -5.00
C VAL A 294 -11.04 20.45 -4.38
N LEU A 295 -12.36 20.55 -4.54
CA LEU A 295 -13.19 21.63 -3.97
C LEU A 295 -13.01 21.73 -2.45
N ARG A 296 -13.14 20.60 -1.76
CA ARG A 296 -12.99 20.52 -0.29
C ARG A 296 -11.60 20.95 0.17
N ARG A 297 -10.54 20.55 -0.54
CA ARG A 297 -9.16 20.92 -0.20
C ARG A 297 -8.88 22.39 -0.51
N ALA A 298 -9.38 22.92 -1.63
CA ALA A 298 -9.29 24.33 -1.97
C ALA A 298 -10.00 25.21 -0.92
N ARG A 299 -11.20 24.81 -0.48
CA ARG A 299 -11.94 25.49 0.60
C ARG A 299 -11.20 25.42 1.94
N GLY A 300 -10.51 24.32 2.24
CA GLY A 300 -9.69 24.22 3.45
C GLY A 300 -8.42 25.08 3.39
N ALA A 301 -7.90 25.33 2.19
CA ALA A 301 -6.69 26.12 1.98
C ALA A 301 -6.94 27.64 1.92
N LEU A 302 -8.13 28.06 1.50
CA LEU A 302 -8.55 29.45 1.36
C LEU A 302 -9.62 29.83 2.40
N GLY A 303 -9.73 31.13 2.71
CA GLY A 303 -10.92 31.64 3.41
C GLY A 303 -12.17 31.61 2.52
N SER A 304 -13.37 31.68 3.13
CA SER A 304 -14.65 31.61 2.42
C SER A 304 -14.75 32.57 1.22
N ASP A 305 -14.40 33.85 1.42
CA ASP A 305 -14.50 34.89 0.38
C ASP A 305 -13.58 34.60 -0.83
N LEU A 306 -12.36 34.14 -0.55
CA LEU A 306 -11.39 33.79 -1.60
C LEU A 306 -11.79 32.52 -2.34
N TYR A 307 -12.42 31.57 -1.64
CA TYR A 307 -12.93 30.35 -2.22
C TYR A 307 -14.12 30.61 -3.17
N GLU A 308 -15.06 31.47 -2.77
CA GLU A 308 -16.19 31.86 -3.63
C GLU A 308 -15.71 32.57 -4.91
N GLY A 309 -14.74 33.48 -4.79
CA GLY A 309 -14.15 34.15 -5.94
C GLY A 309 -13.46 33.19 -6.93
N LEU A 310 -13.02 32.02 -6.46
CA LEU A 310 -12.34 31.00 -7.26
C LEU A 310 -13.32 30.12 -8.06
N LEU A 311 -14.60 30.08 -7.68
CA LEU A 311 -15.64 29.40 -8.46
C LEU A 311 -16.19 30.25 -9.61
N GLU A 312 -15.73 31.49 -9.77
CA GLU A 312 -16.15 32.41 -10.84
C GLU A 312 -17.69 32.59 -10.90
N GLY A 313 -18.34 32.57 -9.73
CA GLY A 313 -19.81 32.66 -9.62
C GLY A 313 -20.56 31.35 -9.92
N SER A 314 -19.86 30.23 -10.16
CA SER A 314 -20.46 28.91 -10.30
C SER A 314 -20.78 28.30 -8.93
N GLU A 315 -21.92 27.61 -8.82
CA GLU A 315 -22.21 26.76 -7.66
C GLU A 315 -21.43 25.44 -7.76
N GLU A 316 -21.06 24.84 -6.63
CA GLU A 316 -20.36 23.53 -6.61
C GLU A 316 -21.15 22.41 -7.31
N ASP A 317 -22.48 22.51 -7.28
CA ASP A 317 -23.39 21.56 -7.92
C ASP A 317 -23.58 21.84 -9.43
N LYS A 318 -23.08 22.97 -9.92
CA LYS A 318 -23.24 23.44 -11.31
C LYS A 318 -21.92 23.92 -11.92
N LEU A 319 -20.84 23.17 -11.68
CA LEU A 319 -19.54 23.48 -12.25
C LEU A 319 -19.52 23.31 -13.78
N PRO A 320 -18.71 24.11 -14.50
CA PRO A 320 -18.51 23.94 -15.94
C PRO A 320 -18.10 22.50 -16.28
N LYS A 321 -18.71 21.93 -17.33
CA LYS A 321 -18.39 20.55 -17.78
C LYS A 321 -16.91 20.39 -18.12
N GLU A 322 -16.29 21.44 -18.67
CA GLU A 322 -14.85 21.46 -18.97
C GLU A 322 -13.97 21.27 -17.73
N TRP A 323 -14.42 21.71 -16.56
CA TRP A 323 -13.67 21.57 -15.31
C TRP A 323 -13.72 20.16 -14.74
N THR A 324 -14.73 19.37 -15.11
CA THR A 324 -15.02 18.05 -14.53
C THR A 324 -14.88 16.90 -15.55
N LYS A 325 -14.54 17.20 -16.81
CA LYS A 325 -14.55 16.24 -17.93
C LYS A 325 -13.69 14.98 -17.74
N ASN A 326 -12.65 15.04 -16.92
CA ASN A 326 -11.73 13.94 -16.66
C ASN A 326 -11.94 13.27 -15.29
N VAL A 327 -13.05 13.56 -14.60
CA VAL A 327 -13.40 12.97 -13.29
C VAL A 327 -14.59 12.01 -13.45
N SER A 328 -14.41 10.75 -13.05
CA SER A 328 -15.37 9.66 -13.29
C SER A 328 -16.65 9.69 -12.41
N TYR A 329 -16.90 10.75 -11.64
CA TYR A 329 -18.10 10.85 -10.79
C TYR A 329 -18.82 12.16 -11.05
N ARG A 330 -20.00 12.06 -11.68
CA ARG A 330 -20.97 13.16 -11.72
C ARG A 330 -21.40 13.48 -10.30
N VAL A 331 -21.41 14.77 -9.97
CA VAL A 331 -21.94 15.33 -8.73
C VAL A 331 -23.38 14.82 -8.55
N PRO A 332 -23.70 14.04 -7.49
CA PRO A 332 -25.08 13.95 -7.05
C PRO A 332 -25.44 15.33 -6.49
N PRO A 333 -26.57 15.93 -6.88
CA PRO A 333 -26.99 17.20 -6.29
C PRO A 333 -27.11 17.01 -4.77
N VAL A 334 -26.43 17.87 -4.01
CA VAL A 334 -26.58 17.87 -2.56
C VAL A 334 -28.01 18.32 -2.28
N SER A 335 -28.87 17.40 -1.82
CA SER A 335 -30.18 17.81 -1.33
C SER A 335 -29.98 18.65 -0.09
N SER A 336 -30.39 19.91 -0.16
CA SER A 336 -30.54 20.79 0.99
C SER A 336 -31.45 20.14 2.03
N ARG A 337 -30.91 19.86 3.22
CA ARG A 337 -31.66 19.74 4.48
C ARG A 337 -30.83 20.29 5.62
#